data_AF-A0AAW0LQY9-F1
#
_entry.id   AF-A0AAW0LQY9-F1
#
_cell.length_a   1.000
_cell.length_b   1.000
_cell.length_c   1.000
_cell.angle_alpha   90.00
_cell.angle_beta   90.00
_cell.angle_gamma   90.00
#
_symmetry.space_group_name_H-M   'P 1'
#
loop_
_entity.id
_entity.type
_entity.pdbx_description
1 polymer ?
#
loop_
_entity_poly.entity_id
_entity_poly.type
_entity_poly.pdbx_seq_one_letter_code
_entity_poly.pdbx_strand_id
1 'polypeptide(L)'
;MEGSQSKAGVGVVVRDGGGQVIAALCKKLDNPLRPLEAEAKATEIGVTFAREIGVMDATFEGDSLVVCNAIHGLTEANPTVNIPTHVLAQQAVNVEDYLVWLEECPGCIEQACMHA
;
A
#
# COMPACT_ATOMS: atom_id res chain seq x y z
N MET A 1 20.40 13.54 -24.41
CA MET A 1 18.98 13.77 -24.12
C MET A 1 18.67 12.98 -22.86
N GLU A 2 18.70 13.61 -21.70
CA GLU A 2 18.22 12.99 -20.46
C GLU A 2 16.69 12.93 -20.53
N GLY A 3 16.16 11.73 -20.76
CA GLY A 3 14.73 11.49 -20.60
C GLY A 3 14.38 11.72 -19.13
N SER A 4 13.42 12.61 -18.88
CA SER A 4 12.89 12.86 -17.54
C SER A 4 12.46 11.53 -16.93
N GLN A 5 13.23 10.99 -15.99
CA GLN A 5 12.82 9.81 -15.23
C GLN A 5 11.54 10.18 -14.47
N SER A 6 10.41 9.59 -14.86
CA SER A 6 9.14 9.74 -14.15
C SER A 6 9.34 9.21 -12.73
N LYS A 7 9.32 10.10 -11.74
CA LYS A 7 9.50 9.71 -10.33
C LYS A 7 8.14 9.24 -9.82
N ALA A 8 8.09 8.06 -9.22
CA ALA A 8 6.91 7.57 -8.52
C ALA A 8 7.12 7.66 -7.01
N GLY A 9 6.02 7.79 -6.28
CA GLY A 9 6.00 7.81 -4.82
C GLY A 9 4.77 7.07 -4.33
N VAL A 10 4.84 6.60 -3.09
CA VAL A 10 3.77 5.89 -2.39
C VAL A 10 3.45 6.68 -1.13
N GLY A 11 2.16 6.89 -0.90
CA GLY A 11 1.62 7.38 0.36
C GLY A 11 0.65 6.33 0.92
N VAL A 12 0.76 6.03 2.20
CA VAL A 12 -0.14 5.12 2.93
C VAL A 12 -0.58 5.83 4.20
N VAL A 13 -1.87 5.74 4.53
CA VAL A 13 -2.45 6.23 5.77
C VAL A 13 -3.21 5.07 6.41
N VAL A 14 -2.96 4.82 7.68
CA VAL A 14 -3.68 3.81 8.46
C VAL A 14 -4.53 4.53 9.50
N ARG A 15 -5.81 4.14 9.55
CA ARG A 15 -6.80 4.72 10.47
C ARG A 15 -7.36 3.65 11.40
N ASP A 16 -7.73 4.05 12.62
CA ASP A 16 -8.49 3.21 13.54
C ASP A 16 -9.99 3.11 13.13
N GLY A 17 -10.77 2.33 13.87
CA GLY A 17 -12.21 2.19 13.63
C GLY A 17 -13.03 3.46 13.88
N GLY A 18 -12.45 4.48 14.52
CA GLY A 18 -13.03 5.83 14.65
C GLY A 18 -12.66 6.77 13.50
N GLY A 19 -11.85 6.31 12.54
CA GLY A 19 -11.34 7.11 11.43
C GLY A 19 -10.15 8.00 11.77
N GLN A 20 -9.58 7.89 12.98
CA GLN A 20 -8.40 8.65 13.38
C GLN A 20 -7.15 8.03 12.76
N VAL A 21 -6.24 8.86 12.27
CA VAL A 21 -4.96 8.38 11.72
C VAL A 21 -4.06 7.90 12.87
N ILE A 22 -3.61 6.65 12.79
CA ILE A 22 -2.73 6.03 13.78
C ILE A 22 -1.32 5.80 13.25
N ALA A 23 -1.15 5.77 11.91
CA ALA A 23 0.15 5.67 11.27
C ALA A 23 0.09 6.20 9.82
N ALA A 24 1.24 6.63 9.30
CA ALA A 24 1.37 7.06 7.91
C ALA A 24 2.77 6.72 7.36
N LEU A 25 2.86 6.42 6.07
CA LEU A 25 4.11 6.14 5.37
C LEU A 25 4.15 6.92 4.05
N CYS A 26 5.29 7.57 3.79
CA CYS A 26 5.60 8.19 2.50
C CYS A 26 6.93 7.63 1.99
N LYS A 27 6.93 7.01 0.81
CA LYS A 27 8.13 6.39 0.23
C LYS A 27 8.31 6.81 -1.21
N LYS A 28 9.49 7.34 -1.53
CA LYS A 28 9.90 7.55 -2.91
C LYS A 28 10.29 6.22 -3.53
N LEU A 29 9.86 5.97 -4.76
CA LEU A 29 10.26 4.78 -5.52
C LEU A 29 11.46 5.12 -6.41
N ASP A 30 12.43 4.21 -6.42
CA ASP A 30 13.66 4.37 -7.20
C ASP A 30 13.44 4.07 -8.68
N ASN A 31 12.42 3.26 -8.99
CA ASN A 31 12.07 2.90 -10.36
C ASN A 31 10.83 3.69 -10.84
N PRO A 32 10.86 4.21 -12.07
CA PRO A 32 9.65 4.72 -12.71
C PRO A 32 8.66 3.57 -12.89
N LEU A 33 7.53 3.64 -12.19
CA LEU A 33 6.41 2.71 -12.36
C LEU A 33 5.31 3.36 -13.21
N ARG A 34 4.63 2.55 -14.01
CA ARG A 34 3.38 2.98 -14.66
C ARG A 34 2.30 3.18 -13.59
N PRO A 35 1.25 3.99 -13.83
CA PRO A 35 0.22 4.25 -12.82
C PRO A 35 -0.32 2.98 -12.16
N LEU A 36 -0.70 1.98 -12.97
CA LEU A 36 -1.24 0.72 -12.45
C LEU A 36 -0.20 -0.11 -11.66
N GLU A 37 1.08 -0.04 -12.01
CA GLU A 37 2.16 -0.71 -11.26
C GLU A 37 2.44 0.04 -9.95
N ALA A 38 2.35 1.37 -9.97
CA ALA A 38 2.48 2.21 -8.79
C ALA A 38 1.35 1.91 -7.78
N GLU A 39 0.11 1.74 -8.23
CA GLU A 39 -1.01 1.38 -7.34
C GLU A 39 -0.85 -0.01 -6.72
N ALA A 40 -0.44 -1.01 -7.52
CA ALA A 40 -0.15 -2.33 -6.97
C ALA A 40 1.02 -2.30 -5.98
N LYS A 41 2.08 -1.52 -6.28
CA LYS A 41 3.22 -1.34 -5.38
C LYS A 41 2.83 -0.58 -4.10
N ALA A 42 1.98 0.43 -4.22
CA ALA A 42 1.42 1.16 -3.08
C ALA A 42 0.62 0.22 -2.18
N THR A 43 -0.15 -0.69 -2.77
CA THR A 43 -0.92 -1.70 -2.04
C THR A 43 -0.01 -2.70 -1.32
N GLU A 44 1.00 -3.26 -2.00
CA GLU A 44 1.99 -4.16 -1.38
C GLU A 44 2.72 -3.49 -0.20
N ILE A 45 3.18 -2.24 -0.40
CA ILE A 45 3.84 -1.46 0.66
C ILE A 45 2.85 -1.16 1.79
N GLY A 46 1.61 -0.81 1.48
CA GLY A 46 0.58 -0.49 2.47
C GLY A 46 0.20 -1.68 3.34
N VAL A 47 0.03 -2.87 2.75
CA VAL A 47 -0.21 -4.11 3.49
C VAL A 47 0.99 -4.46 4.35
N THR A 48 2.20 -4.38 3.79
CA THR A 48 3.43 -4.63 4.56
C THR A 48 3.55 -3.67 5.74
N PHE A 49 3.29 -2.38 5.52
CA PHE A 49 3.32 -1.37 6.56
C PHE A 49 2.27 -1.61 7.64
N ALA A 50 1.02 -1.92 7.26
CA ALA A 50 -0.04 -2.26 8.21
C ALA A 50 0.38 -3.44 9.10
N ARG A 51 1.00 -4.46 8.51
CA ARG A 51 1.56 -5.60 9.25
C ARG A 51 2.70 -5.17 10.19
N GLU A 52 3.64 -4.35 9.71
CA GLU A 52 4.79 -3.87 10.50
C GLU A 52 4.35 -3.07 11.74
N ILE A 53 3.21 -2.38 11.68
CA ILE A 53 2.63 -1.64 12.82
C ILE A 53 1.60 -2.47 13.63
N GLY A 54 1.44 -3.76 13.34
CA GLY A 54 0.57 -4.66 14.09
C GLY A 54 -0.93 -4.59 13.75
N VAL A 55 -1.30 -3.98 12.63
CA VAL A 55 -2.69 -3.97 12.14
C VAL A 55 -2.93 -5.24 11.32
N MET A 56 -3.68 -6.17 11.91
CA MET A 56 -3.97 -7.49 11.31
C MET A 56 -5.35 -7.56 10.64
N ASP A 57 -6.31 -6.77 11.14
CA ASP A 57 -7.65 -6.67 10.57
C ASP A 57 -7.83 -5.26 10.01
N ALA A 58 -7.65 -5.12 8.71
CA ALA A 58 -7.74 -3.86 8.00
C ALA A 58 -8.58 -3.99 6.73
N THR A 59 -9.35 -2.93 6.46
CA THR A 59 -9.93 -2.71 5.14
C THR A 59 -8.97 -1.83 4.34
N PHE A 60 -8.49 -2.35 3.22
CA PHE A 60 -7.67 -1.56 2.29
C PHE A 60 -8.57 -0.81 1.31
N GLU A 61 -8.37 0.50 1.22
CA GLU A 61 -9.04 1.38 0.26
C GLU A 61 -8.01 1.85 -0.79
N GLY A 62 -8.34 1.73 -2.07
CA GLY A 62 -7.52 2.19 -3.18
C GLY A 62 -8.39 2.62 -4.35
N ASP A 63 -7.86 3.48 -5.23
CA ASP A 63 -8.59 4.05 -6.37
C ASP A 63 -8.59 3.16 -7.62
N SER A 64 -7.83 2.06 -7.60
CA SER A 64 -7.66 1.15 -8.73
C SER A 64 -8.52 -0.10 -8.57
N LEU A 65 -9.71 -0.07 -9.18
CA LEU A 65 -10.58 -1.24 -9.27
C LEU A 65 -9.88 -2.46 -9.89
N VAL A 66 -8.92 -2.24 -10.81
CA VAL A 66 -8.15 -3.32 -11.43
C VAL A 66 -7.25 -4.02 -10.41
N VAL A 67 -6.57 -3.26 -9.55
CA VAL A 67 -5.75 -3.81 -8.46
C VAL A 67 -6.64 -4.51 -7.44
N CYS A 68 -7.75 -3.89 -7.02
CA CYS A 68 -8.71 -4.50 -6.10
C CYS A 68 -9.25 -5.83 -6.65
N ASN A 69 -9.66 -5.90 -7.91
CA ASN A 69 -10.15 -7.14 -8.51
C ASN A 69 -9.05 -8.20 -8.60
N ALA A 70 -7.80 -7.80 -8.88
CA ALA A 70 -6.67 -8.73 -8.93
C ALA A 70 -6.37 -9.35 -7.57
N ILE A 71 -6.41 -8.55 -6.49
CA ILE A 71 -6.25 -9.00 -5.10
C ILE A 71 -7.33 -10.00 -4.72
N HIS A 72 -8.59 -9.76 -5.11
CA HIS A 72 -9.71 -10.67 -4.84
C HIS A 72 -9.74 -11.91 -5.74
N GLY A 73 -8.76 -12.09 -6.65
CA GLY A 73 -8.76 -13.20 -7.61
C GLY A 73 -9.91 -13.13 -8.62
N LEU A 74 -10.54 -11.96 -8.78
CA LEU A 74 -11.66 -11.73 -9.71
C LEU A 74 -11.18 -11.39 -11.13
N THR A 75 -9.87 -11.25 -11.32
CA THR A 75 -9.27 -11.15 -12.65
C THR A 75 -8.79 -12.52 -13.10
N GLU A 76 -9.38 -13.06 -14.15
CA GLU A 76 -8.74 -14.11 -14.96
C GLU A 76 -7.38 -13.57 -15.40
N ALA A 77 -6.31 -14.35 -15.24
CA ALA A 77 -4.96 -14.00 -15.69
C ALA A 77 -4.93 -13.91 -17.22
N ASN A 78 -5.52 -12.85 -17.77
CA ASN A 78 -5.50 -12.57 -19.18
C ASN A 78 -4.10 -12.05 -19.52
N PRO A 79 -3.32 -12.71 -20.40
CA PRO A 79 -1.95 -12.33 -20.72
C PRO A 79 -1.79 -10.90 -21.27
N THR A 80 -2.87 -10.23 -21.65
CA THR A 80 -2.85 -8.81 -22.07
C THR A 80 -2.95 -7.81 -20.91
N VAL A 81 -3.27 -8.25 -19.69
CA VAL A 81 -3.40 -7.41 -18.50
C VAL A 81 -2.06 -7.41 -17.76
N ASN A 82 -1.60 -6.22 -17.39
CA ASN A 82 -0.26 -5.92 -16.88
C ASN A 82 0.26 -6.95 -15.85
N ILE A 83 0.97 -7.98 -16.30
CA ILE A 83 1.43 -9.12 -15.48
C ILE A 83 2.20 -8.65 -14.22
N PRO A 84 3.11 -7.66 -14.29
CA PRO A 84 3.77 -7.11 -13.10
C PRO A 84 2.79 -6.59 -12.05
N THR A 85 1.73 -5.85 -12.45
CA THR A 85 0.69 -5.39 -11.52
C THR A 85 0.00 -6.58 -10.85
N HIS A 86 -0.38 -7.60 -11.62
CA HIS A 86 -1.09 -8.75 -11.06
C HIS A 86 -0.24 -9.51 -10.03
N VAL A 87 1.04 -9.70 -10.33
CA VAL A 87 1.99 -10.34 -9.39
C VAL A 87 2.16 -9.49 -8.12
N LEU A 88 2.38 -8.17 -8.26
CA LEU A 88 2.52 -7.27 -7.11
C LEU A 88 1.26 -7.26 -6.24
N ALA A 89 0.08 -7.27 -6.88
CA ALA A 89 -1.21 -7.36 -6.20
C ALA A 89 -1.35 -8.70 -5.44
N GLN A 90 -0.96 -9.82 -6.04
CA GLN A 90 -0.97 -11.13 -5.35
C GLN A 90 0.01 -11.18 -4.17
N GLN A 91 1.17 -10.53 -4.28
CA GLN A 91 2.11 -10.46 -3.16
C GLN A 91 1.55 -9.70 -1.96
N ALA A 92 0.67 -8.73 -2.20
CA ALA A 92 -0.06 -8.05 -1.12
C ALA A 92 -1.08 -8.96 -0.41
N VAL A 93 -1.56 -10.04 -1.04
CA VAL A 93 -2.55 -10.97 -0.46
C VAL A 93 -1.92 -12.03 0.44
N ASN A 94 -0.66 -12.42 0.18
CA ASN A 94 -0.10 -13.68 0.70
C ASN A 94 0.55 -13.58 2.10
N VAL A 95 -0.04 -12.79 3.02
CA VAL A 95 0.47 -12.63 4.39
C VAL A 95 -0.36 -13.49 5.34
N GLU A 96 0.23 -14.60 5.81
CA GLU A 96 -0.35 -15.45 6.85
C GLU A 96 0.01 -14.93 8.27
N ASP A 97 -1.00 -14.93 9.14
CA ASP A 97 -1.04 -14.54 10.57
C ASP A 97 0.26 -14.74 11.35
N TYR A 98 0.83 -13.68 11.96
CA TYR A 98 1.75 -13.80 13.10
C TYR A 98 1.72 -12.55 14.01
N LEU A 99 1.73 -12.81 15.33
CA LEU A 99 1.74 -11.87 16.47
C LEU A 99 2.98 -10.96 16.49
N VAL A 100 2.84 -9.73 17.05
CA VAL A 100 3.59 -9.18 18.22
C VAL A 100 3.56 -7.64 18.31
N TRP A 101 3.32 -7.17 19.55
CA TRP A 101 3.69 -5.96 20.32
C TRP A 101 3.99 -4.58 19.70
N LEU A 102 3.49 -3.57 20.42
CA LEU A 102 3.60 -2.13 20.19
C LEU A 102 4.75 -1.55 21.03
N GLU A 103 5.69 -0.83 20.41
CA GLU A 103 6.51 0.13 21.15
C GLU A 103 6.53 1.48 20.41
N GLU A 104 5.88 2.45 21.07
CA GLU A 104 5.77 3.90 20.88
C GLU A 104 5.64 4.52 19.47
N CYS A 105 4.51 5.23 19.28
CA CYS A 105 4.23 6.07 18.12
C CYS A 105 5.18 7.29 18.08
N PRO A 106 5.91 7.53 16.97
CA PRO A 106 6.74 8.72 16.84
C PRO A 106 5.90 10.01 16.86
N GLY A 107 6.23 10.96 17.74
CA GLY A 107 5.44 12.19 17.97
C GLY A 107 5.23 13.10 16.75
N CYS A 108 6.00 12.94 15.67
CA CYS A 108 5.77 13.65 14.41
C CYS A 108 4.48 13.22 13.68
N ILE A 109 4.03 11.98 13.88
CA ILE A 109 2.75 11.50 13.33
C ILE A 109 1.58 12.05 14.17
N GLU A 110 1.71 12.05 15.49
CA GLU A 110 0.71 12.62 16.41
C GLU A 110 0.43 14.10 16.11
N GLN A 111 1.47 14.88 15.82
CA GLN A 111 1.34 16.30 15.53
C GLN A 111 0.74 16.63 14.14
N ALA A 112 0.89 15.73 13.16
CA ALA A 112 0.22 15.86 11.87
C ALA A 112 -1.28 15.51 11.96
N CYS A 113 -1.65 14.61 12.86
CA CYS A 113 -3.04 14.20 13.07
C CYS A 113 -3.86 15.23 13.86
N MET A 114 -3.23 16.01 14.74
CA MET A 114 -3.90 17.07 15.52
C MET A 114 -4.33 18.30 14.70
N HIS A 115 -3.93 18.40 13.42
CA HIS A 115 -4.21 19.55 12.56
C HIS A 115 -4.96 19.18 11.26
N ALA A 116 -5.47 17.95 11.15
CA ALA A 116 -6.27 17.45 10.03
C ALA A 116 -7.77 17.43 10.35
#